data_AF-A0A8T0FHY4-F1
#
_entry.id   AF-A0A8T0FHY4-F1
#
_cell.length_a   1.000
_cell.length_b   1.000
_cell.length_c   1.000
_cell.angle_alpha   90.00
_cell.angle_beta   90.00
_cell.angle_gamma   90.00
#
_symmetry.space_group_name_H-M   'P 1'
#
loop_
_entity.id
_entity.type
_entity.pdbx_description
1 polymer ?
#
loop_
_entity_poly.entity_id
_entity_poly.type
_entity_poly.pdbx_seq_one_letter_code
_entity_poly.pdbx_strand_id
1 'polypeptide(L)'
;MRKIEIVYVIERTYTLLTNYEKNHPESLKCVYVINAPSFFNFIYNWLKTILPESILSKVHLISKESATEILGKHIDLSILPASVGGKMIDASGDPNCPSLYKMPMNSPVPESLMLYNQFGVLDNDPLAVKVVVECGAIHKVEAVVTEPNSFLQWDYQTVNFDICFGLNLKKDQNSESKQLLPARRVESHRIPESGSFTCEETGIYELLFDNSYSWFTRKELVYKVSVLPPEKNPYE
;
A
#
# COMPACT_ATOMS: atom_id res chain seq x y z
N MET A 1 6.37 -18.80 0.48
CA MET A 1 6.13 -17.54 1.22
C MET A 1 7.41 -16.74 1.43
N ARG A 2 8.35 -17.15 2.30
CA ARG A 2 9.56 -16.35 2.67
C ARG A 2 10.44 -15.77 1.54
N LYS A 3 10.59 -16.44 0.38
CA LYS A 3 11.39 -15.90 -0.74
C LYS A 3 10.70 -14.74 -1.48
N ILE A 4 9.37 -14.73 -1.55
CA ILE A 4 8.59 -13.73 -2.27
C ILE A 4 8.57 -12.41 -1.47
N GLU A 5 8.47 -12.50 -0.14
CA GLU A 5 8.51 -11.35 0.78
C GLU A 5 9.84 -10.59 0.70
N ILE A 6 10.98 -11.30 0.61
CA ILE A 6 12.30 -10.67 0.49
C ILE A 6 12.43 -9.88 -0.82
N VAL A 7 11.96 -10.44 -1.95
CA VAL A 7 12.00 -9.74 -3.25
C VAL A 7 11.15 -8.48 -3.19
N TYR A 8 9.96 -8.54 -2.58
CA TYR A 8 9.09 -7.38 -2.43
C TYR A 8 9.72 -6.28 -1.56
N VAL A 9 10.36 -6.64 -0.45
CA VAL A 9 11.09 -5.68 0.40
C VAL A 9 12.20 -5.01 -0.40
N ILE A 10 12.96 -5.77 -1.19
CA ILE A 10 14.03 -5.26 -2.05
C ILE A 10 13.49 -4.29 -3.10
N GLU A 11 12.43 -4.66 -3.83
CA GLU A 11 11.80 -3.81 -4.86
C GLU A 11 11.22 -2.51 -4.29
N ARG A 12 10.54 -2.60 -3.14
CA ARG A 12 9.99 -1.41 -2.46
C ARG A 12 11.09 -0.50 -1.95
N THR A 13 12.15 -1.07 -1.37
CA THR A 13 13.31 -0.31 -0.92
C THR A 13 14.02 0.37 -2.09
N TYR A 14 14.22 -0.34 -3.20
CA TYR A 14 14.75 0.22 -4.45
C TYR A 14 13.91 1.39 -4.95
N THR A 15 12.59 1.21 -5.02
CA THR A 15 11.65 2.24 -5.49
C THR A 15 11.68 3.47 -4.60
N LEU A 16 11.67 3.29 -3.28
CA LEU A 16 11.73 4.39 -2.31
C LEU A 16 13.04 5.17 -2.43
N LEU A 17 14.18 4.47 -2.47
CA LEU A 17 15.49 5.09 -2.58
C LEU A 17 15.68 5.84 -3.90
N THR A 18 15.28 5.23 -5.02
CA THR A 18 15.39 5.86 -6.35
C THR A 18 14.47 7.07 -6.47
N ASN A 19 13.24 6.98 -5.94
CA ASN A 19 12.31 8.11 -5.93
C ASN A 19 12.77 9.25 -5.01
N TYR A 20 13.35 8.91 -3.85
CA TYR A 20 13.93 9.92 -2.96
C TYR A 20 15.04 10.70 -3.66
N GLU A 21 16.00 10.00 -4.28
CA GLU A 21 17.12 10.67 -4.96
C GLU A 21 16.66 11.49 -6.15
N LYS A 22 15.68 10.99 -6.93
CA LYS A 22 15.12 11.70 -8.08
C LYS A 22 14.42 13.01 -7.68
N ASN A 23 13.72 13.03 -6.54
CA ASN A 23 12.90 14.17 -6.12
C ASN A 23 13.62 15.11 -5.13
N HIS A 24 14.64 14.62 -4.43
CA HIS A 24 15.40 15.37 -3.42
C HIS A 24 16.92 15.18 -3.59
N PRO A 25 17.48 15.50 -4.78
CA PRO A 25 18.90 15.33 -5.02
C PRO A 25 19.71 16.12 -3.99
N GLU A 26 20.80 15.52 -3.51
CA GLU A 26 21.78 16.12 -2.58
C GLU A 26 21.25 16.58 -1.21
N SER A 27 19.99 16.30 -0.87
CA SER A 27 19.38 16.72 0.41
C SER A 27 19.93 15.95 1.61
N LEU A 28 20.46 14.75 1.38
CA LEU A 28 21.04 13.90 2.42
C LEU A 28 22.37 14.49 2.90
N LYS A 29 22.49 14.81 4.19
CA LYS A 29 23.73 15.30 4.80
C LYS A 29 24.68 14.17 5.22
N CYS A 30 24.17 13.20 5.97
CA CYS A 30 24.95 12.12 6.58
C CYS A 30 24.04 10.97 7.02
N VAL A 31 24.54 9.73 6.96
CA VAL A 31 23.87 8.53 7.47
C VAL A 31 24.84 7.78 8.37
N TYR A 32 24.49 7.62 9.65
CA TYR A 32 25.25 6.78 10.58
C TYR A 32 24.52 5.45 10.78
N VAL A 33 25.20 4.34 10.45
CA VAL A 33 24.71 2.98 10.71
C VAL A 33 25.46 2.45 11.93
N ILE A 34 24.75 2.36 13.04
CA ILE A 34 25.33 2.02 14.35
C ILE A 34 25.18 0.53 14.61
N ASN A 35 26.25 -0.11 15.06
CA ASN A 35 26.27 -1.53 15.41
C ASN A 35 25.81 -2.43 14.25
N ALA A 36 26.32 -2.15 13.05
CA ALA A 36 25.97 -2.88 11.84
C ALA A 36 26.39 -4.36 11.96
N PRO A 37 25.47 -5.33 11.76
CA PRO A 37 25.79 -6.75 11.80
C PRO A 37 26.58 -7.18 10.56
N SER A 38 27.21 -8.34 10.61
CA SER A 38 28.08 -8.85 9.52
C SER A 38 27.38 -8.97 8.15
N PHE A 39 26.06 -9.23 8.14
CA PHE A 39 25.28 -9.30 6.90
C PHE A 39 25.09 -7.94 6.22
N PHE A 40 25.34 -6.82 6.91
CA PHE A 40 25.19 -5.48 6.33
C PHE A 40 26.11 -5.27 5.11
N ASN A 41 27.23 -5.99 5.02
CA ASN A 41 28.10 -5.94 3.85
C ASN A 41 27.35 -6.34 2.56
N PHE A 42 26.40 -7.28 2.63
CA PHE A 42 25.55 -7.63 1.49
C PHE A 42 24.64 -6.45 1.10
N ILE A 43 24.04 -5.79 2.09
CA ILE A 43 23.19 -4.61 1.88
C ILE A 43 24.01 -3.48 1.27
N TYR A 44 25.20 -3.18 1.80
CA TYR A 44 26.05 -2.11 1.30
C TYR A 44 26.49 -2.34 -0.14
N ASN A 45 26.85 -3.58 -0.50
CA ASN A 45 27.17 -3.94 -1.88
C ASN A 45 25.97 -3.80 -2.82
N TRP A 46 24.76 -4.10 -2.35
CA TRP A 46 23.53 -3.85 -3.09
C TRP A 46 23.23 -2.34 -3.24
N LEU A 47 23.43 -1.53 -2.19
CA LEU A 47 23.27 -0.07 -2.27
C LEU A 47 24.21 0.57 -3.29
N LYS A 48 25.45 0.05 -3.44
CA LYS A 48 26.39 0.52 -4.47
C LYS A 48 25.88 0.40 -5.90
N THR A 49 24.94 -0.51 -6.18
CA THR A 49 24.37 -0.67 -7.52
C THR A 49 23.18 0.24 -7.77
N ILE A 50 22.67 0.92 -6.74
CA ILE A 50 21.41 1.69 -6.78
C ILE A 50 21.66 3.18 -6.54
N LEU A 51 22.55 3.51 -5.59
CA LEU A 51 22.77 4.87 -5.13
C LEU A 51 24.05 5.46 -5.76
N PRO A 52 24.06 6.77 -6.05
CA PRO A 52 25.25 7.45 -6.53
C PRO A 52 26.31 7.57 -5.42
N GLU A 53 27.57 7.77 -5.83
CA GLU A 53 28.71 7.94 -4.91
C GLU A 53 28.55 9.14 -3.97
N SER A 54 27.82 10.18 -4.41
CA SER A 54 27.47 11.36 -3.61
C SER A 54 26.64 11.03 -2.36
N ILE A 55 25.88 9.93 -2.36
CA ILE A 55 25.17 9.41 -1.19
C ILE A 55 26.04 8.41 -0.44
N LEU A 56 26.66 7.46 -1.15
CA LEU A 56 27.42 6.37 -0.52
C LEU A 56 28.59 6.89 0.33
N SER A 57 29.25 7.96 -0.11
CA SER A 57 30.31 8.63 0.65
C SER A 57 29.85 9.24 1.99
N LYS A 58 28.54 9.43 2.17
CA LYS A 58 27.91 9.98 3.39
C LYS A 58 27.43 8.88 4.34
N VAL A 59 27.58 7.60 3.99
CA VAL A 59 27.20 6.47 4.83
C VAL A 59 28.40 6.04 5.68
N HIS A 60 28.26 6.15 7.00
CA HIS A 60 29.30 5.82 7.97
C HIS A 60 28.86 4.65 8.85
N LEU A 61 29.61 3.55 8.79
CA LEU A 61 29.42 2.40 9.68
C LEU A 61 30.21 2.65 10.96
N ILE A 62 29.53 2.68 12.10
CA ILE A 62 30.16 2.92 13.39
C ILE A 62 29.79 1.82 14.39
N SER A 63 30.76 1.46 15.24
CA SER A 63 30.53 0.48 16.30
C SER A 63 29.73 1.10 17.43
N LYS A 64 29.16 0.26 18.31
CA LYS A 64 28.38 0.76 19.44
C LYS A 64 29.25 1.57 20.42
N GLU A 65 30.50 1.19 20.58
CA GLU A 65 31.45 1.78 21.53
C GLU A 65 31.93 3.16 21.06
N SER A 66 32.05 3.35 19.75
CA SER A 66 32.50 4.61 19.14
C SER A 66 31.35 5.58 18.82
N ALA A 67 30.10 5.12 18.92
CA ALA A 67 28.91 5.89 18.53
C ALA A 67 28.81 7.23 19.27
N THR A 68 28.92 7.25 20.60
CA THR A 68 28.80 8.47 21.41
C THR A 68 29.83 9.52 21.02
N GLU A 69 31.09 9.13 20.81
CA GLU A 69 32.17 10.04 20.46
C GLU A 69 31.99 10.61 19.05
N ILE A 70 31.65 9.77 18.07
CA ILE A 70 31.53 10.19 16.67
C ILE A 70 30.28 11.04 16.46
N LEU A 71 29.14 10.63 17.02
CA LEU A 71 27.89 11.38 16.90
C LEU A 71 27.98 12.74 17.60
N GLY A 72 28.61 12.78 18.78
CA GLY A 72 28.76 14.01 19.57
C GLY A 72 29.57 15.13 18.89
N LYS A 73 30.34 14.81 17.83
CA LYS A 73 31.07 15.81 17.03
C LYS A 73 30.14 16.65 16.16
N HIS A 74 28.95 16.14 15.84
CA HIS A 74 28.07 16.74 14.83
C HIS A 74 26.60 16.87 15.27
N ILE A 75 26.20 16.15 16.32
CA ILE A 75 24.82 16.05 16.80
C ILE A 75 24.81 16.26 18.30
N ASP A 76 23.85 17.04 18.80
CA ASP A 76 23.61 17.13 20.23
C ASP A 76 23.13 15.76 20.75
N LEU A 77 23.88 15.18 21.68
CA LEU A 77 23.55 13.87 22.23
C LEU A 77 22.26 13.89 23.07
N SER A 78 21.80 15.06 23.52
CA SER A 78 20.58 15.20 24.33
C SER A 78 19.30 14.83 23.57
N ILE A 79 19.31 14.92 22.24
CA ILE A 79 18.17 14.61 21.37
C ILE A 79 18.20 13.19 20.81
N LEU A 80 19.26 12.42 21.09
CA LEU A 80 19.43 11.06 20.60
C LEU A 80 19.20 10.04 21.73
N PRO A 81 18.51 8.91 21.46
CA PRO A 81 18.36 7.83 22.43
C PRO A 81 19.69 7.31 22.95
N ALA A 82 19.75 7.02 24.25
CA ALA A 82 20.92 6.41 24.87
C ALA A 82 21.30 5.06 24.24
N SER A 83 20.33 4.30 23.73
CA SER A 83 20.56 3.02 23.06
C SER A 83 21.42 3.10 21.80
N VAL A 84 21.46 4.27 21.15
CA VAL A 84 22.23 4.53 19.92
C VAL A 84 23.43 5.47 20.17
N GLY A 85 23.84 5.62 21.43
CA GLY A 85 25.02 6.44 21.80
C GLY A 85 24.69 7.88 22.19
N GLY A 86 23.42 8.25 22.30
CA GLY A 86 22.97 9.55 22.83
C GLY A 86 22.86 9.60 24.35
N LYS A 87 22.09 10.56 24.86
CA LYS A 87 21.82 10.77 26.30
C LYS A 87 20.32 10.79 26.63
N MET A 88 19.45 10.80 25.63
CA MET A 88 18.01 10.83 25.83
C MET A 88 17.53 9.50 26.42
N ILE A 89 16.67 9.60 27.43
CA ILE A 89 15.96 8.48 28.05
C ILE A 89 14.50 8.91 28.11
N ASP A 90 13.58 7.98 27.85
CA ASP A 90 12.16 8.26 27.89
C ASP A 90 11.69 8.59 29.32
N ALA A 91 10.51 9.19 29.47
CA ALA A 91 9.92 9.46 30.79
C ALA A 91 9.70 8.17 31.60
N SER A 92 9.57 7.03 30.93
CA SER A 92 9.47 5.69 31.52
C SER A 92 10.81 5.13 32.01
N GLY A 93 11.94 5.79 31.71
CA GLY A 93 13.28 5.29 31.98
C GLY A 93 13.87 4.39 30.89
N ASP A 94 13.17 4.18 29.76
CA ASP A 94 13.66 3.33 28.66
C ASP A 94 14.73 4.05 27.81
N PRO A 95 15.97 3.52 27.70
CA PRO A 95 17.04 4.11 26.91
C PRO A 95 16.81 4.05 25.40
N ASN A 96 15.84 3.25 24.92
CA ASN A 96 15.48 3.18 23.50
C ASN A 96 14.53 4.29 23.04
N CYS A 97 13.96 5.04 23.99
CA CYS A 97 13.00 6.12 23.70
C CYS A 97 11.87 5.68 22.75
N PRO A 98 11.08 4.65 23.11
CA PRO A 98 10.00 4.16 22.24
C PRO A 98 8.97 5.25 21.91
N SER A 99 8.79 6.24 22.79
CA SER A 99 7.92 7.40 22.57
C SER A 99 8.28 8.26 21.36
N LEU A 100 9.52 8.20 20.84
CA LEU A 100 9.92 8.89 19.61
C LEU A 100 9.31 8.28 18.34
N TYR A 101 8.85 7.04 18.39
CA TYR A 101 8.41 6.29 17.23
C TYR A 101 6.90 6.07 17.27
N LYS A 102 6.22 6.28 16.14
CA LYS A 102 4.78 5.98 16.01
C LYS A 102 4.46 4.50 16.11
N MET A 103 5.45 3.63 15.83
CA MET A 103 5.31 2.19 15.89
C MET A 103 6.52 1.59 16.63
N PRO A 104 6.33 0.55 17.45
CA PRO A 104 7.41 -0.08 18.17
C PRO A 104 8.43 -0.70 17.22
N MET A 105 9.70 -0.33 17.37
CA MET A 105 10.80 -0.97 16.64
C MET A 105 10.88 -2.45 17.03
N ASN A 106 11.06 -3.32 16.03
CA ASN A 106 11.24 -4.77 16.16
C ASN A 106 10.01 -5.58 16.63
N SER A 107 8.82 -4.99 16.63
CA SER A 107 7.59 -5.76 16.84
C SER A 107 7.07 -6.31 15.51
N PRO A 108 6.60 -7.57 15.45
CA PRO A 108 5.90 -8.05 14.27
C PRO A 108 4.67 -7.17 14.03
N VAL A 109 4.31 -6.99 12.77
CA VAL A 109 3.04 -6.34 12.43
C VAL A 109 1.92 -7.19 13.07
N PRO A 110 1.02 -6.61 13.88
CA PRO A 110 -0.12 -7.34 14.42
C PRO A 110 -0.89 -8.05 13.31
N GLU A 111 -1.31 -9.30 13.53
CA GLU A 111 -2.02 -10.08 12.52
C GLU A 111 -3.31 -9.40 12.04
N SER A 112 -3.98 -8.66 12.92
CA SER A 112 -5.14 -7.83 12.57
C SER A 112 -4.85 -6.73 11.53
N LEU A 113 -3.58 -6.32 11.40
CA LEU A 113 -3.12 -5.35 10.40
C LEU A 113 -2.49 -6.03 9.17
N MET A 114 -2.28 -7.35 9.22
CA MET A 114 -1.70 -8.11 8.13
C MET A 114 -2.76 -8.40 7.08
N LEU A 115 -2.70 -7.64 5.98
CA LEU A 115 -3.66 -7.75 4.88
C LEU A 115 -3.55 -9.08 4.11
N TYR A 116 -2.59 -9.97 4.40
CA TYR A 116 -2.53 -11.30 3.77
C TYR A 116 -3.75 -12.16 4.12
N ASN A 117 -4.36 -11.95 5.31
CA ASN A 117 -5.62 -12.58 5.69
C ASN A 117 -6.82 -12.06 4.87
N GLN A 118 -6.62 -11.00 4.07
CA GLN A 118 -7.63 -10.47 3.16
C GLN A 118 -7.57 -11.12 1.76
N PHE A 119 -6.46 -11.78 1.42
CA PHE A 119 -6.35 -12.52 0.17
C PHE A 119 -7.21 -13.79 0.25
N GLY A 120 -8.17 -13.91 -0.66
CA GLY A 120 -9.15 -14.99 -0.62
C GLY A 120 -10.25 -14.82 0.44
N VAL A 121 -10.41 -13.63 1.04
CA VAL A 121 -11.62 -13.34 1.84
C VAL A 121 -12.87 -13.51 0.99
N LEU A 122 -12.83 -12.99 -0.25
CA LEU A 122 -13.90 -13.23 -1.20
C LEU A 122 -13.93 -14.67 -1.73
N ASP A 123 -12.85 -15.44 -1.62
CA ASP A 123 -12.88 -16.84 -2.10
C ASP A 123 -13.77 -17.74 -1.24
N ASN A 124 -13.94 -17.40 0.04
CA ASN A 124 -14.78 -18.11 1.00
C ASN A 124 -16.12 -17.40 1.26
N ASP A 125 -16.34 -16.21 0.72
CA ASP A 125 -17.61 -15.48 0.82
C ASP A 125 -18.63 -16.09 -0.15
N PRO A 126 -19.75 -16.67 0.34
CA PRO A 126 -20.75 -17.29 -0.54
C PRO A 126 -21.46 -16.30 -1.46
N LEU A 127 -21.36 -14.98 -1.18
CA LEU A 127 -21.93 -13.93 -2.02
C LEU A 127 -20.95 -13.41 -3.09
N ALA A 128 -19.70 -13.87 -3.07
CA ALA A 128 -18.71 -13.47 -4.05
C ALA A 128 -18.88 -14.24 -5.37
N VAL A 129 -18.73 -13.51 -6.47
CA VAL A 129 -18.77 -14.03 -7.83
C VAL A 129 -17.35 -14.13 -8.37
N LYS A 130 -17.01 -15.28 -8.96
CA LYS A 130 -15.74 -15.50 -9.65
C LYS A 130 -15.96 -15.46 -11.15
N VAL A 131 -15.17 -14.67 -11.85
CA VAL A 131 -15.23 -14.52 -13.31
C VAL A 131 -13.84 -14.39 -13.90
N VAL A 132 -13.68 -14.84 -15.14
CA VAL A 132 -12.46 -14.62 -15.92
C VAL A 132 -12.72 -13.46 -16.88
N VAL A 133 -11.93 -12.40 -16.76
CA VAL A 133 -11.90 -11.29 -17.71
C VAL A 133 -10.82 -11.58 -18.74
N GLU A 134 -11.23 -11.98 -19.94
CA GLU A 134 -10.31 -12.33 -21.03
C GLU A 134 -9.41 -11.15 -21.45
N CYS A 135 -8.28 -11.46 -22.09
CA CYS A 135 -7.41 -10.42 -22.65
C CYS A 135 -8.17 -9.63 -23.72
N GLY A 136 -8.05 -8.30 -23.71
CA GLY A 136 -8.78 -7.45 -24.65
C GLY A 136 -10.25 -7.19 -24.27
N ALA A 137 -10.76 -7.80 -23.19
CA ALA A 137 -12.17 -7.72 -22.81
C ALA A 137 -12.43 -6.74 -21.65
N ILE A 138 -13.70 -6.34 -21.52
CA ILE A 138 -14.22 -5.58 -20.38
C ILE A 138 -15.37 -6.38 -19.78
N HIS A 139 -15.30 -6.66 -18.49
CA HIS A 139 -16.39 -7.23 -17.73
C HIS A 139 -17.16 -6.12 -17.02
N LYS A 140 -18.48 -6.12 -17.15
CA LYS A 140 -19.36 -5.11 -16.53
C LYS A 140 -20.28 -5.77 -15.51
N VAL A 141 -20.46 -5.10 -14.38
CA VAL A 141 -21.44 -5.49 -13.36
C VAL A 141 -22.46 -4.36 -13.24
N GLU A 142 -23.73 -4.67 -13.51
CA GLU A 142 -24.82 -3.71 -13.45
C GLU A 142 -25.54 -3.80 -12.10
N ALA A 143 -25.60 -2.68 -11.38
CA ALA A 143 -26.38 -2.53 -10.15
C ALA A 143 -27.53 -1.56 -10.39
N VAL A 144 -28.76 -2.06 -10.33
CA VAL A 144 -29.96 -1.23 -10.49
C VAL A 144 -30.29 -0.56 -9.16
N VAL A 145 -30.31 0.76 -9.16
CA VAL A 145 -30.65 1.59 -8.00
C VAL A 145 -32.00 2.25 -8.23
N THR A 146 -32.97 1.89 -7.40
CA THR A 146 -34.36 2.37 -7.49
C THR A 146 -34.68 3.52 -6.53
N GLU A 147 -33.84 3.74 -5.52
CA GLU A 147 -34.01 4.79 -4.52
C GLU A 147 -32.78 5.72 -4.52
N PRO A 148 -32.95 7.04 -4.71
CA PRO A 148 -31.87 8.01 -4.54
C PRO A 148 -31.27 7.95 -3.14
N ASN A 149 -29.99 8.32 -3.04
CA ASN A 149 -29.17 8.27 -1.82
C ASN A 149 -28.93 6.85 -1.28
N SER A 150 -29.18 5.81 -2.08
CA SER A 150 -28.70 4.45 -1.78
C SER A 150 -27.16 4.40 -1.81
N PHE A 151 -26.57 3.44 -1.11
CA PHE A 151 -25.13 3.19 -1.15
C PHE A 151 -24.82 1.97 -2.00
N LEU A 152 -24.11 2.16 -3.11
CA LEU A 152 -23.49 1.09 -3.86
C LEU A 152 -22.17 0.72 -3.17
N GLN A 153 -21.98 -0.54 -2.83
CA GLN A 153 -20.76 -1.05 -2.22
C GLN A 153 -20.16 -2.16 -3.07
N TRP A 154 -18.83 -2.20 -3.15
CA TRP A 154 -18.12 -3.25 -3.84
C TRP A 154 -16.89 -3.69 -3.06
N ASP A 155 -16.60 -4.98 -3.18
CA ASP A 155 -15.33 -5.60 -2.83
C ASP A 155 -14.84 -6.36 -4.07
N TYR A 156 -13.58 -6.22 -4.46
CA TYR A 156 -13.02 -7.05 -5.52
C TYR A 156 -11.53 -7.32 -5.36
N GLN A 157 -11.10 -8.43 -5.94
CA GLN A 157 -9.70 -8.85 -5.98
C GLN A 157 -9.44 -9.62 -7.27
N THR A 158 -8.26 -9.45 -7.84
CA THR A 158 -7.77 -10.34 -8.89
C THR A 158 -6.84 -11.39 -8.29
N VAL A 159 -6.89 -12.63 -8.77
CA VAL A 159 -5.98 -13.69 -8.31
C VAL A 159 -4.55 -13.36 -8.72
N ASN A 160 -4.37 -12.87 -9.95
CA ASN A 160 -3.09 -12.45 -10.51
C ASN A 160 -3.28 -11.17 -11.34
N PHE A 161 -2.21 -10.36 -11.41
CA PHE A 161 -2.12 -9.13 -12.21
C PHE A 161 -3.08 -8.01 -11.79
N ASP A 162 -2.79 -6.79 -12.23
CA ASP A 162 -3.64 -5.61 -12.04
C ASP A 162 -4.95 -5.72 -12.84
N ILE A 163 -5.92 -4.84 -12.61
CA ILE A 163 -7.09 -4.66 -13.50
C ILE A 163 -7.47 -3.19 -13.53
N CYS A 164 -8.03 -2.70 -14.64
CA CYS A 164 -8.60 -1.35 -14.64
C CYS A 164 -9.99 -1.39 -14.01
N PHE A 165 -10.27 -0.49 -13.06
CA PHE A 165 -11.56 -0.37 -12.40
C PHE A 165 -12.15 1.03 -12.60
N GLY A 166 -13.42 1.13 -12.95
CA GLY A 166 -14.18 2.38 -13.07
C GLY A 166 -15.67 2.20 -12.76
N LEU A 167 -16.39 3.32 -12.70
CA LEU A 167 -17.82 3.35 -12.40
C LEU A 167 -18.53 4.32 -13.34
N ASN A 168 -19.59 3.85 -13.98
CA ASN A 168 -20.46 4.65 -14.83
C ASN A 168 -21.92 4.59 -14.35
N LEU A 169 -22.74 5.53 -14.82
CA LEU A 169 -24.18 5.57 -14.62
C LEU A 169 -24.90 5.66 -15.96
N LYS A 170 -25.93 4.84 -16.13
CA LYS A 170 -26.93 4.97 -17.20
C LYS A 170 -28.30 5.23 -16.58
N LYS A 171 -29.11 6.08 -17.21
CA LYS A 171 -30.50 6.31 -16.76
C LYS A 171 -31.40 5.12 -17.05
N ASP A 172 -31.21 4.49 -18.20
CA ASP A 172 -31.85 3.25 -18.62
C ASP A 172 -30.90 2.42 -19.49
N GLN A 173 -31.33 1.23 -19.92
CA GLN A 173 -30.53 0.31 -20.72
C GLN A 173 -30.03 0.89 -22.06
N ASN A 174 -30.72 1.89 -22.61
CA ASN A 174 -30.43 2.49 -23.91
C ASN A 174 -29.73 3.85 -23.81
N SER A 175 -29.58 4.37 -22.61
CA SER A 175 -28.98 5.68 -22.34
C SER A 175 -27.46 5.65 -22.48
N GLU A 176 -26.89 6.79 -22.87
CA GLU A 176 -25.45 6.99 -22.82
C GLU A 176 -24.94 6.87 -21.37
N SER A 177 -23.76 6.25 -21.21
CA SER A 177 -23.13 6.09 -19.92
C SER A 177 -22.42 7.38 -19.50
N LYS A 178 -22.86 7.98 -18.39
CA LYS A 178 -22.15 9.07 -17.70
C LYS A 178 -21.05 8.46 -16.82
N GLN A 179 -19.80 8.86 -17.03
CA GLN A 179 -18.70 8.43 -16.17
C GLN A 179 -18.81 9.09 -14.78
N LEU A 180 -18.74 8.28 -13.72
CA LEU A 180 -18.74 8.75 -12.33
C LEU A 180 -17.34 8.62 -11.70
N LEU A 181 -16.69 7.45 -11.90
CA LEU A 181 -15.30 7.23 -11.52
C LEU A 181 -14.50 6.86 -12.77
N PRO A 182 -13.41 7.58 -13.09
CA PRO A 182 -12.58 7.26 -14.23
C PRO A 182 -11.90 5.90 -14.05
N ALA A 183 -11.87 5.11 -15.13
CA ALA A 183 -11.22 3.81 -15.11
C ALA A 183 -9.71 3.98 -14.85
N ARG A 184 -9.20 3.41 -13.76
CA ARG A 184 -7.78 3.46 -13.39
C ARG A 184 -7.24 2.06 -13.18
N ARG A 185 -5.96 1.85 -13.48
CA ARG A 185 -5.27 0.59 -13.25
C ARG A 185 -5.01 0.39 -11.75
N VAL A 186 -5.46 -0.73 -11.22
CA VAL A 186 -5.38 -1.06 -9.79
C VAL A 186 -4.69 -2.40 -9.61
N GLU A 187 -3.69 -2.45 -8.72
CA GLU A 187 -2.98 -3.69 -8.37
C GLU A 187 -3.78 -4.55 -7.39
N SER A 188 -5.04 -4.87 -7.71
CA SER A 188 -5.97 -5.60 -6.83
C SER A 188 -5.54 -7.03 -6.48
N HIS A 189 -4.54 -7.57 -7.19
CA HIS A 189 -3.84 -8.81 -6.84
C HIS A 189 -2.86 -8.66 -5.68
N ARG A 190 -2.67 -7.45 -5.15
CA ARG A 190 -1.78 -7.17 -4.01
C ARG A 190 -2.55 -6.77 -2.77
N ILE A 191 -3.70 -6.12 -2.93
CA ILE A 191 -4.59 -5.72 -1.85
C ILE A 191 -6.01 -5.79 -2.41
N PRO A 192 -6.95 -6.50 -1.79
CA PRO A 192 -8.36 -6.42 -2.16
C PRO A 192 -8.85 -4.98 -2.09
N GLU A 193 -9.67 -4.59 -3.06
CA GLU A 193 -10.20 -3.25 -3.16
C GLU A 193 -11.63 -3.23 -2.67
N SER A 194 -11.89 -2.44 -1.63
CA SER A 194 -13.22 -2.16 -1.12
C SER A 194 -13.57 -0.70 -1.37
N GLY A 195 -14.80 -0.44 -1.76
CA GLY A 195 -15.27 0.92 -2.00
C GLY A 195 -16.77 1.06 -1.87
N SER A 196 -17.21 2.31 -1.79
CA SER A 196 -18.63 2.64 -1.84
C SER A 196 -18.85 3.93 -2.60
N PHE A 197 -20.07 4.10 -3.11
CA PHE A 197 -20.51 5.28 -3.82
C PHE A 197 -21.95 5.62 -3.41
N THR A 198 -22.20 6.89 -3.08
CA THR A 198 -23.54 7.37 -2.78
C THR A 198 -24.27 7.66 -4.09
N CYS A 199 -25.34 6.91 -4.34
CA CYS A 199 -26.12 6.97 -5.57
C CYS A 199 -27.12 8.11 -5.50
N GLU A 200 -26.70 9.33 -5.85
CA GLU A 200 -27.55 10.54 -5.81
C GLU A 200 -28.80 10.44 -6.71
N GLU A 201 -28.74 9.65 -7.78
CA GLU A 201 -29.80 9.48 -8.77
C GLU A 201 -30.18 8.00 -8.91
N THR A 202 -31.42 7.72 -9.32
CA THR A 202 -31.83 6.36 -9.72
C THR A 202 -31.26 6.02 -11.10
N GLY A 203 -30.92 4.75 -11.32
CA GLY A 203 -30.43 4.29 -12.62
C GLY A 203 -29.66 2.98 -12.51
N ILE A 204 -28.91 2.69 -13.57
CA ILE A 204 -28.06 1.50 -13.68
C ILE A 204 -26.62 1.94 -13.48
N TYR A 205 -26.03 1.57 -12.35
CA TYR A 205 -24.64 1.81 -12.04
C TYR A 205 -23.80 0.64 -12.59
N GLU A 206 -22.91 0.95 -13.54
CA GLU A 206 -22.06 -0.03 -14.21
C GLU A 206 -20.65 0.01 -13.60
N LEU A 207 -20.28 -1.02 -12.83
CA LEU A 207 -18.89 -1.23 -12.42
C LEU A 207 -18.14 -1.86 -13.58
N LEU A 208 -17.00 -1.27 -13.95
CA LEU A 208 -16.19 -1.67 -15.11
C LEU A 208 -14.91 -2.34 -14.63
N PHE A 209 -14.72 -3.59 -15.03
CA PHE A 209 -13.49 -4.36 -14.86
C PHE A 209 -12.82 -4.55 -16.22
N ASP A 210 -11.89 -3.67 -16.53
CA ASP A 210 -11.31 -3.51 -17.86
C ASP A 210 -9.94 -4.22 -17.97
N ASN A 211 -9.88 -5.17 -18.91
CA ASN A 211 -8.68 -5.89 -19.32
C ASN A 211 -8.33 -5.66 -20.81
N SER A 212 -8.90 -4.64 -21.44
CA SER A 212 -8.72 -4.30 -22.85
C SER A 212 -7.26 -4.02 -23.23
N TYR A 213 -6.47 -3.55 -22.27
CA TYR A 213 -5.05 -3.24 -22.46
C TYR A 213 -4.14 -4.47 -22.49
N SER A 214 -4.62 -5.66 -22.10
CA SER A 214 -3.76 -6.85 -22.02
C SER A 214 -3.80 -7.65 -23.31
N TRP A 215 -2.63 -7.99 -23.83
CA TRP A 215 -2.50 -8.73 -25.09
C TRP A 215 -2.45 -10.25 -24.90
N PHE A 216 -1.98 -10.73 -23.74
CA PHE A 216 -1.73 -12.17 -23.51
C PHE A 216 -2.31 -12.69 -22.19
N THR A 217 -2.64 -11.80 -21.25
CA THR A 217 -3.02 -12.19 -19.89
C THR A 217 -4.50 -11.98 -19.64
N ARG A 218 -5.20 -13.08 -19.38
CA ARG A 218 -6.53 -13.07 -18.77
C ARG A 218 -6.42 -12.77 -17.26
N LYS A 219 -7.51 -12.33 -16.65
CA LYS A 219 -7.56 -11.96 -15.23
C LYS A 219 -8.68 -12.70 -14.55
N GLU A 220 -8.33 -13.49 -13.54
CA GLU A 220 -9.31 -14.12 -12.66
C GLU A 220 -9.72 -13.08 -11.61
N LEU A 221 -10.96 -12.63 -11.69
CA LEU A 221 -11.56 -11.62 -10.84
C LEU A 221 -12.55 -12.29 -9.90
N VAL A 222 -12.45 -11.94 -8.62
CA VAL A 222 -13.44 -12.27 -7.60
C VAL A 222 -14.02 -10.97 -7.08
N TYR A 223 -15.34 -10.83 -7.06
CA TYR A 223 -15.98 -9.60 -6.61
C TYR A 223 -17.29 -9.86 -5.87
N LYS A 224 -17.71 -8.88 -5.06
CA LYS A 224 -19.03 -8.78 -4.45
C LYS A 224 -19.54 -7.36 -4.64
N VAL A 225 -20.79 -7.22 -5.05
CA VAL A 225 -21.45 -5.92 -5.22
C VAL A 225 -22.79 -5.96 -4.49
N SER A 226 -23.10 -4.91 -3.75
CA SER A 226 -24.37 -4.78 -3.04
C SER A 226 -24.87 -3.33 -3.08
N VAL A 227 -26.19 -3.17 -3.04
CA VAL A 227 -26.85 -1.86 -2.94
C VAL A 227 -27.60 -1.84 -1.61
N LEU A 228 -27.26 -0.87 -0.77
CA LEU A 228 -27.96 -0.61 0.48
C LEU A 228 -28.91 0.58 0.27
N PRO A 229 -30.19 0.47 0.66
CA PRO A 229 -31.12 1.59 0.59
C PRO A 229 -30.66 2.73 1.51
N PRO A 230 -31.13 3.98 1.29
CA PRO A 230 -30.84 5.09 2.20
C PRO A 230 -31.30 4.76 3.62
N GLU A 231 -30.50 5.12 4.63
CA GLU A 231 -30.91 5.00 6.02
C GLU A 231 -32.16 5.86 6.24
N LYS A 232 -33.29 5.21 6.55
CA LYS A 232 -34.49 5.92 6.99
C LYS A 232 -34.21 6.44 8.40
N ASN A 233 -34.35 7.74 8.60
CA ASN A 233 -34.25 8.34 9.92
C ASN A 233 -35.31 7.68 10.82
N PRO A 234 -34.94 6.98 11.92
CA PRO A 234 -35.91 6.30 12.78
C PRO A 234 -36.82 7.25 13.58
N TYR A 235 -36.68 8.58 13.39
CA TYR A 235 -37.45 9.62 14.05
C TYR A 235 -38.38 10.42 13.10
N GLU A 236 -38.56 9.97 11.85
CA GLU A 236 -39.63 10.45 10.95
C GLU A 236 -40.83 9.48 10.91
#